data_AF-A0A2E3P492-F1
#
_entry.id   AF-A0A2E3P492-F1
#
_cell.length_a   1.000
_cell.length_b   1.000
_cell.length_c   1.000
_cell.angle_alpha   90.00
_cell.angle_beta   90.00
_cell.angle_gamma   90.00
#
_symmetry.space_group_name_H-M   'P 1'
#
loop_
_entity.id
_entity.type
_entity.pdbx_description
1 polymer ?
#
loop_
_entity_poly.entity_id
_entity_poly.type
_entity_poly.pdbx_seq_one_letter_code
_entity_poly.pdbx_strand_id
1 'polypeptide(L)' 'MARELYPVSCPHCGEAQNVMPGDFDPDRVPFGPVTCMVCGNNFTRDDYMTGLAQATLRRKPGSNVVPLRRN' A
#
# COMPACT_ATOMS: atom_id res chain seq x y z
N MET A 1 10.31 -14.54 0.42
CA MET A 1 10.94 -13.19 0.46
C MET A 1 9.81 -12.20 0.71
N ALA A 2 9.82 -11.48 1.83
CA ALA A 2 8.76 -10.52 2.12
C ALA A 2 8.85 -9.33 1.15
N ARG A 3 7.78 -9.04 0.41
CA ARG A 3 7.68 -7.83 -0.42
C ARG A 3 7.77 -6.59 0.48
N GLU A 4 8.67 -5.66 0.17
CA GLU A 4 8.62 -4.33 0.78
C GLU A 4 7.31 -3.66 0.36
N LEU A 5 6.49 -3.32 1.36
CA LEU A 5 5.22 -2.65 1.15
C LEU A 5 5.46 -1.14 1.16
N TYR A 6 4.69 -0.40 0.37
CA TYR A 6 4.76 1.05 0.33
C TYR A 6 3.39 1.67 0.55
N PRO A 7 3.33 2.92 1.02
CA PRO A 7 2.11 3.69 0.96
C PRO A 7 1.66 3.86 -0.50
N VAL A 8 0.41 3.51 -0.76
CA VAL A 8 -0.29 3.55 -2.04
C VAL A 8 -1.28 4.71 -2.04
N SER A 9 -1.22 5.55 -3.06
CA SER A 9 -2.20 6.63 -3.26
C SER A 9 -3.62 6.08 -3.37
N CYS A 10 -4.53 6.67 -2.60
CA CYS A 10 -5.95 6.33 -2.65
C CYS A 10 -6.57 6.78 -3.97
N PRO A 11 -7.32 5.92 -4.68
CA PRO A 11 -7.99 6.32 -5.92
C PRO A 11 -9.12 7.34 -5.71
N HIS A 12 -9.64 7.48 -4.49
CA HIS A 12 -10.73 8.41 -4.18
C HIS A 12 -10.26 9.81 -3.76
N CYS A 13 -9.20 9.91 -2.94
CA CYS A 13 -8.74 11.20 -2.40
C CYS A 13 -7.29 11.56 -2.77
N GLY A 14 -6.54 10.67 -3.42
CA GLY A 14 -5.15 10.88 -3.83
C GLY A 14 -4.10 10.66 -2.73
N GLU A 15 -4.51 10.67 -1.46
CA GLU A 15 -3.62 10.56 -0.30
C GLU A 15 -3.02 9.15 -0.16
N ALA A 16 -1.73 9.08 0.19
CA ALA A 16 -0.98 7.83 0.40
C ALA A 16 -0.83 7.49 1.90
N GLN A 17 -1.94 7.53 2.63
CA GLN A 17 -2.00 7.23 4.07
C GLN A 17 -2.86 5.98 4.27
N ASN A 18 -2.25 4.79 4.18
CA ASN A 18 -2.96 3.51 4.29
C ASN A 18 -2.82 2.89 5.68
N VAL A 19 -3.85 2.15 6.09
CA VAL A 19 -3.84 1.24 7.24
C VAL A 19 -4.01 -0.18 6.73
N MET A 20 -3.22 -1.09 7.29
CA MET A 20 -3.20 -2.52 6.97
C MET A 20 -2.94 -3.31 8.26
N PRO A 21 -3.36 -4.58 8.36
CA PRO A 21 -2.99 -5.44 9.48
C PRO A 21 -1.47 -5.71 9.53
N GLY A 22 -0.94 -6.07 10.71
CA GLY A 22 0.51 -6.32 10.90
C GLY A 22 1.05 -7.43 10.00
N ASP A 23 0.31 -8.55 9.92
CA ASP A 23 0.59 -9.68 9.02
C ASP A 23 0.03 -9.48 7.60
N PHE A 24 -0.16 -8.24 7.16
CA PHE A 24 -0.67 -7.98 5.82
C PHE A 24 0.31 -8.52 4.77
N ASP A 25 -0.21 -9.41 3.94
CA ASP A 25 0.49 -9.89 2.77
C ASP A 25 -0.40 -9.67 1.53
N PRO A 26 0.07 -8.89 0.54
CA PRO A 26 -0.72 -8.56 -0.64
C PRO A 26 -1.04 -9.76 -1.53
N ASP A 27 -0.20 -10.80 -1.50
CA ASP A 27 -0.34 -12.01 -2.29
C ASP A 27 -1.23 -13.06 -1.60
N ARG A 28 -1.61 -12.83 -0.33
CA ARG A 28 -2.49 -13.73 0.44
C ARG A 28 -3.95 -13.67 -0.03
N VAL A 29 -4.62 -14.82 0.10
CA VAL A 29 -6.06 -14.97 -0.10
C VAL A 29 -6.69 -15.42 1.23
N PRO A 30 -7.75 -14.76 1.72
CA PRO A 30 -8.36 -13.53 1.19
C PRO A 30 -7.42 -12.33 1.24
N PHE A 31 -7.63 -11.35 0.38
CA PHE A 31 -6.91 -10.07 0.43
C PHE A 31 -7.22 -9.39 1.77
N GLY A 32 -6.18 -9.03 2.52
CA GLY A 32 -6.34 -8.38 3.81
C GLY A 32 -6.92 -6.97 3.66
N PRO A 33 -7.65 -6.45 4.67
CA PRO A 33 -8.21 -5.11 4.58
C PRO A 33 -7.09 -4.08 4.46
N VAL A 34 -7.20 -3.22 3.45
CA VAL A 34 -6.39 -2.02 3.34
C VAL A 34 -7.34 -0.85 3.22
N THR A 35 -7.17 0.17 4.08
CA THR A 35 -8.09 1.30 4.16
C THR A 35 -7.32 2.62 4.11
N CYS A 36 -7.88 3.64 3.47
CA CYS A 36 -7.33 5.00 3.49
C CYS A 36 -7.68 5.68 4.81
N MET A 37 -6.69 6.21 5.54
CA MET A 37 -6.92 6.96 6.79
C MET A 37 -7.64 8.29 6.58
N VAL A 38 -7.58 8.86 5.38
CA VAL A 38 -8.12 10.20 5.11
C VAL A 38 -9.60 10.14 4.76
N CYS A 39 -9.98 9.29 3.82
CA CYS A 39 -11.37 9.21 3.33
C CYS A 39 -12.11 7.93 3.75
N GLY A 40 -11.43 6.97 4.41
CA GLY A 40 -12.04 5.71 4.82
C GLY A 40 -12.25 4.70 3.70
N ASN A 41 -11.76 4.95 2.47
CA ASN A 41 -11.96 4.03 1.35
C ASN A 41 -11.25 2.70 1.59
N ASN A 42 -11.96 1.59 1.36
CA ASN A 42 -11.38 0.25 1.34
C ASN A 42 -10.83 -0.06 -0.05
N PHE A 43 -9.57 -0.46 -0.11
CA PHE A 43 -8.92 -0.82 -1.36
C PHE A 43 -9.34 -2.24 -1.76
N THR A 44 -9.58 -2.41 -3.06
CA THR A 44 -9.56 -3.76 -3.64
C THR A 44 -8.12 -4.25 -3.79
N ARG A 45 -7.94 -5.56 -4.01
CA ARG A 45 -6.62 -6.12 -4.30
C ARG A 45 -5.98 -5.42 -5.51
N ASP A 46 -6.76 -5.20 -6.57
CA ASP A 46 -6.29 -4.62 -7.82
C ASP A 46 -5.88 -3.15 -7.66
N ASP A 47 -6.64 -2.36 -6.90
CA ASP A 47 -6.28 -0.96 -6.58
C ASP A 47 -4.94 -0.91 -5.86
N TYR A 48 -4.79 -1.75 -4.82
CA TYR A 48 -3.59 -1.75 -4.00
C TYR A 48 -2.38 -2.28 -4.79
N MET A 49 -2.53 -3.34 -5.60
CA MET A 49 -1.45 -3.89 -6.44
C MET A 49 -0.98 -2.93 -7.52
N THR A 50 -1.91 -2.27 -8.20
CA THR A 50 -1.58 -1.25 -9.21
C THR A 50 -0.79 -0.11 -8.57
N GLY A 51 -1.27 0.41 -7.44
CA GLY A 51 -0.60 1.50 -6.75
C GLY A 51 0.74 1.09 -6.11
N LEU A 52 0.87 -0.14 -5.61
CA LEU A 52 2.13 -0.66 -5.07
C LEU A 52 3.19 -0.80 -6.17
N ALA A 53 2.79 -1.26 -7.36
CA ALA A 53 3.68 -1.32 -8.52
C ALA A 53 4.18 0.09 -8.89
N GLN A 54 3.30 1.09 -8.92
CA GLN A 54 3.67 2.49 -9.16
C GLN A 54 4.60 3.03 -8.08
N ALA A 55 4.30 2.81 -6.80
CA ALA A 55 5.13 3.25 -5.68
C ALA A 55 6.54 2.64 -5.75
N THR A 56 6.63 1.36 -6.11
CA THR A 56 7.90 0.65 -6.27
C THR A 56 8.74 1.25 -7.42
N LEU A 57 8.11 1.58 -8.56
CA LEU A 57 8.78 2.25 -9.67
C LEU A 57 9.28 3.67 -9.32
N ARG A 58 8.58 4.36 -8.42
CA ARG A 58 8.99 5.69 -7.94
C ARG A 58 10.14 5.64 -6.93
N ARG A 59 10.54 4.44 -6.48
CA ARG A 59 11.70 4.27 -5.62
C ARG A 59 12.98 4.49 -6.43
N LYS A 60 13.52 5.70 -6.33
CA LYS A 60 14.85 6.07 -6.81
C LYS A 60 15.80 6.18 -5.61
N PRO A 61 17.12 5.97 -5.78
CA PRO A 61 18.10 6.32 -4.76
C PRO A 61 17.91 7.78 -4.34
N GLY A 62 17.64 8.04 -3.05
CA GLY A 62 17.33 9.38 -2.52
C GLY A 62 15.84 9.76 -2.48
N SER A 63 14.92 8.86 -2.81
CA SER A 63 13.47 9.13 -2.70
C SER A 63 13.00 9.04 -1.24
N ASN A 64 12.15 9.98 -0.81
CA ASN A 64 11.55 10.00 0.55
C ASN A 64 10.43 8.96 0.75
N VAL A 65 10.24 8.05 -0.20
CA VAL A 65 9.23 6.99 -0.12
C VAL A 65 9.78 5.86 0.74
N VAL A 66 9.36 5.84 2.00
CA VAL A 66 9.78 4.84 2.99
C VAL A 66 8.86 3.63 2.91
N PRO A 67 9.39 2.39 2.88
CA PRO A 67 8.56 1.20 2.95
C PRO A 67 7.85 1.12 4.30
N LEU A 68 6.61 0.64 4.28
CA LEU A 68 5.83 0.32 5.47
C LEU A 68 6.55 -0.82 6.22
N ARG A 69 6.92 -0.56 7.47
CA ARG A 69 7.49 -1.58 8.34
C ARG A 69 6.40 -2.59 8.69
N ARG A 70 6.62 -3.86 8.39
CA ARG A 70 5.86 -4.96 8.96
C ARG A 70 6.25 -5.03 10.45
N ASN A 71 5.28 -4.90 11.35
CA ASN A 71 5.51 -4.99 12.80
C ASN A 71 5.53 -6.43 13.25
#